data_AF-A0A923YHS0-F1
#
_entry.id   AF-A0A923YHS0-F1
#
_cell.length_a   1.000
_cell.length_b   1.000
_cell.length_c   1.000
_cell.angle_alpha   90.00
_cell.angle_beta   90.00
_cell.angle_gamma   90.00
#
_symmetry.space_group_name_H-M   'P 1'
#
loop_
_entity.id
_entity.type
_entity.pdbx_description
1 polymer ?
#
loop_
_entity_poly.entity_id
_entity_poly.type
_entity_poly.pdbx_seq_one_letter_code
_entity_poly.pdbx_strand_id
1 'polypeptide(L)'
;QKYFDAHPEVDVVFGDYIVTDPHGHPVALRREIPFRKFYVANSFLNMQSATIFFRRKLWDSGILKINSKYRYAADKDLILRIAEAGHLIHHIPDYFSLFGIDGTNLSTHPQMGKESEEIRIAFGAYKSQPLRKLALMGRRFERLFIGSYRSKSISYKYALNEEPRYEDHTATNLGGRYALTAFTGQANSLRNTYSK
;
A
#
# COMPACT_ATOMS: atom_id res chain seq x y z
N GLN A 1 14.10 -7.67 -9.71
CA GLN A 1 15.14 -7.56 -10.74
C GLN A 1 14.55 -7.50 -12.15
N LYS A 2 13.97 -8.60 -12.68
CA LYS A 2 13.47 -8.70 -14.07
C LYS A 2 12.65 -7.52 -14.58
N TYR A 3 11.75 -6.96 -13.76
CA TYR A 3 10.93 -5.81 -14.16
C TYR A 3 11.75 -4.54 -14.40
N PHE A 4 12.66 -4.19 -13.48
CA PHE A 4 13.53 -3.03 -13.65
C PHE A 4 14.52 -3.20 -14.81
N ASP A 5 14.94 -4.42 -15.11
CA ASP A 5 15.82 -4.68 -16.26
C ASP A 5 15.07 -4.44 -17.59
N ALA A 6 13.80 -4.81 -17.66
CA ALA A 6 12.94 -4.59 -18.83
C ALA A 6 12.41 -3.15 -18.97
N HIS A 7 12.35 -2.40 -17.87
CA HIS A 7 11.81 -1.04 -17.79
C HIS A 7 12.85 -0.05 -17.21
N PRO A 8 13.94 0.26 -17.95
CA PRO A 8 15.02 1.15 -17.50
C PRO A 8 14.55 2.54 -17.09
N GLU A 9 13.44 3.02 -17.66
CA GLU A 9 12.79 4.29 -17.37
C GLU A 9 12.10 4.33 -16.00
N VAL A 10 11.65 3.18 -15.48
CA VAL A 10 10.92 3.12 -14.20
C VAL A 10 11.88 3.23 -13.02
N ASP A 11 11.61 4.15 -12.11
CA ASP A 11 12.46 4.44 -10.95
C ASP A 11 11.97 3.75 -9.68
N VAL A 12 10.65 3.65 -9.54
CA VAL A 12 9.96 3.06 -8.40
C VAL A 12 8.87 2.12 -8.91
N VAL A 13 8.76 0.95 -8.30
CA VAL A 13 7.60 0.06 -8.48
C VAL A 13 6.89 -0.15 -7.15
N PHE A 14 5.59 -0.38 -7.21
CA PHE A 14 4.85 -0.89 -6.07
C PHE A 14 3.83 -1.94 -6.50
N GLY A 15 3.57 -2.89 -5.60
CA GLY A 15 2.61 -3.95 -5.81
C GLY A 15 1.34 -3.81 -4.97
N ASP A 16 0.45 -4.76 -5.20
CA ASP A 16 -0.70 -5.04 -4.35
C ASP A 16 -0.27 -5.69 -3.04
N TYR A 17 -1.17 -5.75 -2.07
CA TYR A 17 -0.90 -6.36 -0.77
C TYR A 17 -2.11 -7.09 -0.20
N ILE A 18 -1.85 -8.05 0.68
CA ILE A 18 -2.88 -8.78 1.42
C ILE A 18 -2.87 -8.20 2.83
N VAL A 19 -4.02 -7.70 3.29
CA VAL A 19 -4.17 -7.28 4.68
C VAL A 19 -4.44 -8.52 5.51
N THR A 20 -3.71 -8.69 6.60
CA THR A 20 -3.83 -9.84 7.49
C THR A 20 -4.03 -9.41 8.94
N ASP A 21 -4.67 -10.26 9.73
CA ASP A 21 -4.71 -10.11 11.18
C ASP A 21 -3.36 -10.55 11.81
N PRO A 22 -3.20 -10.47 13.14
CA PRO A 22 -1.96 -10.88 13.81
C PRO A 22 -1.61 -12.37 13.69
N HIS A 23 -2.57 -13.21 13.30
CA HIS A 23 -2.39 -14.64 13.07
C HIS A 23 -2.14 -14.96 11.59
N GLY A 24 -2.00 -13.94 10.74
CA GLY A 24 -1.82 -14.14 9.31
C GLY A 24 -3.11 -14.54 8.60
N HIS A 25 -4.29 -14.45 9.21
CA HIS A 25 -5.53 -14.67 8.48
C HIS A 25 -5.83 -13.48 7.57
N PRO A 26 -6.22 -13.70 6.31
CA PRO A 26 -6.48 -12.60 5.40
C PRO A 26 -7.77 -11.87 5.79
N VAL A 27 -7.70 -10.54 5.77
CA VAL A 27 -8.80 -9.60 6.01
C VAL A 27 -9.29 -9.01 4.69
N ALA A 28 -8.38 -8.61 3.81
CA ALA A 28 -8.73 -8.03 2.52
C ALA A 28 -7.62 -8.12 1.47
N LEU A 29 -8.02 -8.17 0.20
CA LEU A 29 -7.15 -8.13 -0.97
C LEU A 29 -7.02 -6.71 -1.50
N ARG A 30 -5.90 -6.05 -1.19
CA ARG A 30 -5.64 -4.68 -1.61
C ARG A 30 -4.97 -4.64 -2.97
N ARG A 31 -5.82 -4.78 -3.99
CA ARG A 31 -5.49 -4.44 -5.37
C ARG A 31 -5.57 -2.95 -5.57
N GLU A 32 -4.44 -2.32 -5.80
CA GLU A 32 -4.31 -0.88 -5.95
C GLU A 32 -4.44 -0.46 -7.42
N ILE A 33 -4.62 0.84 -7.64
CA ILE A 33 -4.62 1.45 -8.97
C ILE A 33 -3.23 2.01 -9.27
N PRO A 34 -2.91 2.29 -10.54
CA PRO A 34 -1.72 3.05 -10.90
C PRO A 34 -1.56 4.32 -10.06
N PHE A 35 -0.32 4.66 -9.73
CA PHE A 35 -0.03 5.87 -8.97
C PHE A 35 -0.48 7.11 -9.74
N ARG A 36 -1.26 7.95 -9.07
CA ARG A 36 -1.67 9.26 -9.59
C ARG A 36 -1.45 10.29 -8.48
N LYS A 37 -0.45 11.15 -8.67
CA LYS A 37 -0.13 12.26 -7.74
C LYS A 37 -1.39 13.03 -7.35
N PHE A 38 -2.26 13.31 -8.33
CA PHE A 38 -3.55 13.97 -8.12
C PHE A 38 -4.42 13.33 -7.02
N TYR A 39 -4.57 12.00 -7.03
CA TYR A 39 -5.37 11.30 -6.01
C TYR A 39 -4.67 11.30 -4.65
N VAL A 40 -3.36 11.10 -4.62
CA VAL A 40 -2.61 11.06 -3.35
C VAL A 40 -2.60 12.43 -2.67
N ALA A 41 -2.36 13.51 -3.44
CA ALA A 41 -2.44 14.88 -2.96
C ALA A 41 -3.84 15.23 -2.43
N ASN A 42 -4.91 14.70 -3.01
CA ASN A 42 -6.29 15.01 -2.57
C ASN A 42 -6.91 13.99 -1.62
N SER A 43 -6.23 12.88 -1.30
CA SER A 43 -6.75 11.81 -0.44
C SER A 43 -5.67 11.12 0.40
N PHE A 44 -5.42 9.83 0.23
CA PHE A 44 -4.43 9.04 0.97
C PHE A 44 -3.45 8.38 0.00
N LEU A 45 -2.28 7.99 0.52
CA LEU A 45 -1.30 7.24 -0.25
C LEU A 45 -1.83 5.83 -0.52
N ASN A 46 -1.89 5.43 -1.78
CA ASN A 46 -2.37 4.12 -2.21
C ASN A 46 -1.24 3.12 -2.46
N MET A 47 -0.03 3.42 -2.00
CA MET A 47 1.15 2.57 -2.06
C MET A 47 1.50 2.17 -0.64
N GLN A 48 1.45 0.87 -0.33
CA GLN A 48 1.86 0.39 0.98
C GLN A 48 3.38 0.32 1.02
N SER A 49 4.03 0.90 2.04
CA SER A 49 5.50 0.98 2.11
C SER A 49 6.22 -0.36 1.91
N ALA A 50 5.65 -1.45 2.43
CA ALA A 50 6.18 -2.80 2.29
C ALA A 50 6.10 -3.38 0.86
N THR A 51 5.38 -2.74 -0.06
CA THR A 51 5.32 -3.16 -1.47
C THR A 51 6.19 -2.32 -2.39
N ILE A 52 6.93 -1.34 -1.88
CA ILE A 52 7.67 -0.37 -2.69
C ILE A 52 9.11 -0.84 -2.90
N PHE A 53 9.54 -0.89 -4.15
CA PHE A 53 10.93 -1.11 -4.54
C PHE A 53 11.39 0.04 -5.43
N PHE A 54 12.66 0.43 -5.32
CA PHE A 54 13.21 1.59 -6.03
C PHE A 54 14.63 1.32 -6.51
N ARG A 55 15.07 2.09 -7.52
CA ARG A 55 16.45 2.03 -8.00
C ARG A 55 17.41 2.68 -7.01
N ARG A 56 18.61 2.09 -6.90
CA ARG A 56 19.72 2.61 -6.08
C ARG A 56 20.06 4.07 -6.37
N LYS A 57 19.93 4.53 -7.63
CA LYS A 57 20.16 5.95 -7.99
C LYS A 57 19.33 6.96 -7.20
N LEU A 58 18.12 6.57 -6.74
CA LEU A 58 17.30 7.43 -5.87
C LEU A 58 17.89 7.54 -4.46
N TRP A 59 18.51 6.47 -3.96
CA TRP A 59 19.24 6.53 -2.70
C TRP A 59 20.44 7.47 -2.83
N ASP A 60 21.23 7.30 -3.89
CA ASP A 60 22.46 8.06 -4.11
C ASP A 60 22.20 9.55 -4.34
N SER A 61 21.06 9.91 -4.95
CA SER A 61 20.65 11.31 -5.09
C SER A 61 20.18 11.96 -3.78
N GLY A 62 19.96 11.17 -2.72
CA GLY A 62 19.44 11.63 -1.44
C GLY A 62 17.92 11.86 -1.42
N ILE A 63 17.20 11.66 -2.53
CA ILE A 63 15.75 11.90 -2.57
C ILE A 63 14.97 10.96 -1.65
N LEU A 64 15.53 9.79 -1.33
CA LEU A 64 14.93 8.82 -0.41
C LEU A 64 15.04 9.21 1.08
N LYS A 65 15.68 10.33 1.41
CA LYS A 65 15.75 10.82 2.79
C LYS A 65 14.34 11.05 3.33
N ILE A 66 14.01 10.38 4.42
CA ILE A 66 12.74 10.57 5.13
C ILE A 66 12.75 11.91 5.85
N ASN A 67 11.65 12.66 5.73
CA ASN A 67 11.47 13.90 6.47
C ASN A 67 11.08 13.59 7.91
N SER A 68 12.02 13.75 8.84
CA SER A 68 11.83 13.43 10.27
C SER A 68 10.81 14.32 10.98
N LYS A 69 10.30 15.38 10.32
CA LYS A 69 9.14 16.14 10.80
C LYS A 69 7.88 15.26 10.88
N TYR A 70 7.75 14.29 9.98
CA TYR A 70 6.59 13.43 9.87
C TYR A 70 6.87 12.07 10.49
N ARG A 71 6.08 11.69 11.50
CA ARG A 71 6.19 10.38 12.16
C ARG A 71 5.20 9.36 11.59
N TYR A 72 4.02 9.81 11.18
CA TYR A 72 2.89 8.94 10.80
C TYR A 72 2.65 8.92 9.29
N ALA A 73 2.93 10.01 8.57
CA ALA A 73 2.66 10.15 7.14
C ALA A 73 3.94 10.36 6.30
N ALA A 74 5.10 9.94 6.81
CA ALA A 74 6.40 10.20 6.20
C ALA A 74 6.57 9.56 4.81
N ASP A 75 5.94 8.41 4.61
CA ASP A 75 5.87 7.71 3.33
C ASP A 75 5.14 8.52 2.27
N LYS A 76 4.03 9.18 2.63
CA LYS A 76 3.28 10.05 1.73
C LYS A 76 4.11 11.23 1.25
N ASP A 77 4.83 11.90 2.16
CA ASP A 77 5.76 12.97 1.81
C ASP A 77 6.83 12.47 0.83
N LEU A 78 7.47 11.34 1.16
CA LEU A 78 8.51 10.75 0.32
C LEU A 78 8.02 10.47 -1.10
N ILE A 79 6.90 9.79 -1.25
CA ILE A 79 6.38 9.41 -2.57
C ILE A 79 5.97 10.63 -3.40
N LEU A 80 5.39 11.65 -2.76
CA LEU A 80 5.04 12.89 -3.47
C LEU A 80 6.28 13.67 -3.90
N ARG A 81 7.36 13.70 -3.10
CA ARG A 81 8.65 14.29 -3.52
C ARG A 81 9.28 13.56 -4.70
N ILE A 82 9.28 12.22 -4.66
CA ILE A 82 9.75 11.40 -5.79
C ILE A 82 8.98 11.76 -7.06
N ALA A 83 7.65 11.83 -6.98
CA ALA A 83 6.80 12.18 -8.11
C ALA A 83 7.01 13.63 -8.59
N GLU A 84 7.21 14.60 -7.69
CA GLU A 84 7.48 16.01 -8.03
C GLU A 84 8.82 16.17 -8.76
N ALA A 85 9.82 15.36 -8.39
CA ALA A 85 11.13 15.33 -9.04
C ALA A 85 11.12 14.67 -10.44
N GLY A 86 9.95 14.22 -10.91
CA GLY A 86 9.79 13.64 -12.25
C GLY A 86 10.17 12.16 -12.35
N HIS A 87 10.40 11.47 -11.23
CA HIS A 87 10.69 10.04 -11.25
C HIS A 87 9.47 9.20 -11.59
N LEU A 88 9.68 8.17 -12.40
CA LEU A 88 8.59 7.32 -12.88
C LEU A 88 8.24 6.24 -11.84
N ILE A 89 6.98 6.26 -11.39
CA ILE A 89 6.42 5.31 -10.44
C ILE A 89 5.42 4.40 -11.16
N HIS A 90 5.66 3.08 -11.14
CA HIS A 90 4.81 2.10 -11.82
C HIS A 90 4.14 1.15 -10.81
N HIS A 91 2.84 0.93 -10.98
CA HIS A 91 2.11 -0.13 -10.29
C HIS A 91 2.26 -1.47 -11.03
N ILE A 92 2.53 -2.53 -10.29
CA ILE A 92 2.50 -3.92 -10.79
C ILE A 92 1.31 -4.61 -10.12
N PRO A 93 0.33 -5.16 -10.88
CA PRO A 93 -0.89 -5.74 -10.35
C PRO A 93 -0.68 -7.17 -9.77
N ASP A 94 0.32 -7.32 -8.90
CA ASP A 94 0.71 -8.54 -8.21
C ASP A 94 0.92 -8.28 -6.71
N TYR A 95 0.66 -9.29 -5.88
CA TYR A 95 0.83 -9.18 -4.43
C TYR A 95 2.30 -9.28 -4.04
N PHE A 96 2.85 -8.20 -3.48
CA PHE A 96 4.25 -8.14 -3.07
C PHE A 96 4.45 -8.37 -1.58
N SER A 97 3.43 -8.10 -0.75
CA SER A 97 3.56 -8.19 0.70
C SER A 97 2.25 -8.53 1.39
N LEU A 98 2.40 -9.04 2.61
CA LEU A 98 1.36 -9.03 3.63
C LEU A 98 1.46 -7.73 4.43
N PHE A 99 0.34 -7.20 4.89
CA PHE A 99 0.26 -6.04 5.77
C PHE A 99 -0.58 -6.38 7.00
N GLY A 100 0.10 -6.56 8.13
CA GLY A 100 -0.53 -6.89 9.40
C GLY A 100 -1.27 -5.69 10.00
N ILE A 101 -2.49 -5.93 10.46
CA ILE A 101 -3.28 -4.98 11.23
C ILE A 101 -3.64 -5.56 12.59
N ASP A 102 -3.47 -4.74 13.63
CA ASP A 102 -3.65 -5.14 15.04
C ASP A 102 -4.42 -4.09 15.85
N GLY A 103 -4.89 -3.02 15.20
CA GLY A 103 -5.55 -1.88 15.82
C GLY A 103 -4.60 -0.81 16.37
N THR A 104 -3.29 -1.08 16.45
CA THR A 104 -2.26 -0.16 16.95
C THR A 104 -1.40 0.46 15.85
N ASN A 105 -1.62 0.06 14.59
CA ASN A 105 -0.92 0.64 13.44
C ASN A 105 -0.88 2.17 13.47
N LEU A 106 0.28 2.78 13.19
CA LEU A 106 0.48 4.24 13.20
C LEU A 106 -0.56 5.04 12.39
N SER A 107 -1.13 4.42 11.35
CA SER A 107 -2.21 5.00 10.53
C SER A 107 -3.51 5.29 11.30
N THR A 108 -3.73 4.68 12.46
CA THR A 108 -4.91 4.93 13.33
C THR A 108 -4.68 6.09 14.30
N HIS A 109 -3.44 6.57 14.44
CA HIS A 109 -3.10 7.59 15.42
C HIS A 109 -3.75 8.95 15.08
N PRO A 110 -4.27 9.72 16.05
CA PRO A 110 -4.97 10.99 15.78
C PRO A 110 -4.13 12.04 15.04
N GLN A 111 -2.79 12.02 15.20
CA GLN A 111 -1.90 12.95 14.51
C GLN A 111 -1.71 12.64 13.02
N MET A 112 -2.06 11.42 12.56
CA MET A 112 -1.97 11.02 11.14
C MET A 112 -2.75 11.98 10.23
N GLY A 113 -3.93 12.42 10.66
CA GLY A 113 -4.76 13.35 9.89
C GLY A 113 -4.11 14.73 9.73
N LYS A 114 -3.43 15.23 10.76
CA LYS A 114 -2.74 16.53 10.76
C LYS A 114 -1.53 16.50 9.82
N GLU A 115 -0.63 15.54 10.00
CA GLU A 115 0.55 15.39 9.12
C GLU A 115 0.15 15.17 7.67
N SER A 116 -0.84 14.29 7.44
CA SER A 116 -1.35 14.05 6.10
C SER A 116 -1.88 15.33 5.46
N GLU A 117 -2.56 16.18 6.21
CA GLU A 117 -3.11 17.44 5.69
C GLU A 117 -2.03 18.46 5.36
N GLU A 118 -1.01 18.61 6.20
CA GLU A 118 0.14 19.46 5.90
C GLU A 118 0.82 19.03 4.60
N ILE A 119 1.05 17.72 4.43
CA ILE A 119 1.63 17.15 3.22
C ILE A 119 0.72 17.40 2.01
N ARG A 120 -0.60 17.15 2.13
CA ARG A 120 -1.57 17.41 1.05
C ARG A 120 -1.45 18.84 0.54
N ILE A 121 -1.47 19.81 1.44
CA ILE A 121 -1.39 21.23 1.09
C ILE A 121 -0.07 21.55 0.40
N ALA A 122 1.06 21.03 0.93
CA ALA A 122 2.38 21.23 0.34
C ALA A 122 2.50 20.70 -1.10
N PHE A 123 1.75 19.64 -1.43
CA PHE A 123 1.75 19.03 -2.76
C PHE A 123 0.50 19.36 -3.61
N GLY A 124 -0.12 20.51 -3.37
CA GLY A 124 -1.12 21.08 -4.27
C GLY A 124 -2.53 20.48 -4.14
N ALA A 125 -2.90 19.98 -2.96
CA ALA A 125 -4.29 19.60 -2.70
C ALA A 125 -5.24 20.77 -2.87
N TYR A 126 -6.46 20.48 -3.32
CA TYR A 126 -7.49 21.50 -3.42
C TYR A 126 -7.84 22.08 -2.05
N LYS A 127 -8.09 23.38 -1.99
CA LYS A 127 -8.64 24.04 -0.78
C LYS A 127 -10.10 23.61 -0.54
N SER A 128 -10.83 23.31 -1.62
CA SER A 128 -12.25 22.92 -1.58
C SER A 128 -12.43 21.45 -1.21
N GLN A 129 -13.14 21.20 -0.10
CA GLN A 129 -13.49 19.84 0.35
C GLN A 129 -14.36 19.07 -0.66
N PRO A 130 -15.37 19.68 -1.32
CA PRO A 130 -16.09 19.03 -2.41
C PRO A 130 -15.19 18.51 -3.53
N LEU A 131 -14.18 19.28 -3.96
CA LEU A 131 -13.26 18.84 -5.00
C LEU A 131 -12.38 17.66 -4.55
N ARG A 132 -11.96 17.63 -3.28
CA ARG A 132 -11.24 16.47 -2.72
C ARG A 132 -12.12 15.23 -2.68
N LYS A 133 -13.40 15.37 -2.31
CA LYS A 133 -14.37 14.27 -2.36
C LYS A 133 -14.55 13.78 -3.79
N LEU A 134 -14.61 14.66 -4.78
CA LEU A 134 -14.67 14.30 -6.19
C LEU A 134 -13.44 13.51 -6.65
N ALA A 135 -12.23 13.93 -6.25
CA ALA A 135 -11.00 13.18 -6.52
C ALA A 135 -11.04 11.78 -5.89
N LEU A 136 -11.53 11.66 -4.65
CA LEU A 136 -11.72 10.36 -3.98
C LEU A 136 -12.76 9.48 -4.69
N MET A 137 -13.85 10.07 -5.20
CA MET A 137 -14.83 9.33 -6.01
C MET A 137 -14.20 8.83 -7.30
N GLY A 138 -13.43 9.67 -8.02
CA GLY A 138 -12.68 9.27 -9.21
C GLY A 138 -11.78 8.07 -8.94
N ARG A 139 -11.01 8.11 -7.83
CA ARG A 139 -10.22 6.96 -7.37
C ARG A 139 -11.07 5.70 -7.15
N ARG A 140 -12.23 5.84 -6.53
CA ARG A 140 -13.13 4.69 -6.27
C ARG A 140 -13.69 4.12 -7.58
N PHE A 141 -14.00 4.96 -8.56
CA PHE A 141 -14.41 4.54 -9.89
C PHE A 141 -13.30 3.80 -10.62
N GLU A 142 -12.07 4.31 -10.62
CA GLU A 142 -10.95 3.62 -11.26
C GLU A 142 -10.74 2.23 -10.66
N ARG A 143 -10.77 2.13 -9.31
CA ARG A 143 -10.75 0.83 -8.60
C ARG A 143 -11.89 -0.10 -8.99
N LEU A 144 -13.07 0.44 -9.27
CA LEU A 144 -14.21 -0.35 -9.71
C LEU A 144 -13.95 -0.91 -11.11
N PHE A 145 -13.48 -0.07 -12.04
CA PHE A 145 -13.21 -0.47 -13.42
C PHE A 145 -12.10 -1.52 -13.54
N ILE A 146 -11.01 -1.39 -12.76
CA ILE A 146 -9.94 -2.40 -12.76
C ILE A 146 -10.29 -3.66 -11.94
N GLY A 147 -11.50 -3.72 -11.37
CA GLY A 147 -11.98 -4.89 -10.64
C GLY A 147 -11.39 -5.07 -9.24
N SER A 148 -10.80 -4.02 -8.63
CA SER A 148 -10.18 -4.08 -7.29
C SER A 148 -11.16 -4.50 -6.17
N TYR A 149 -12.46 -4.44 -6.42
CA TYR A 149 -13.50 -4.87 -5.46
C TYR A 149 -14.02 -6.29 -5.68
N ARG A 150 -13.68 -6.97 -6.79
CA ARG A 150 -14.18 -8.31 -7.10
C ARG A 150 -13.63 -9.35 -6.13
N SER A 151 -14.44 -10.20 -5.54
CA SER A 151 -13.91 -11.23 -4.66
C SER A 151 -12.98 -12.20 -5.40
N LYS A 152 -11.92 -12.67 -4.73
CA LYS A 152 -10.99 -13.68 -5.28
C LYS A 152 -10.61 -14.68 -4.19
N SER A 153 -10.25 -15.89 -4.60
CA SER A 153 -9.54 -16.84 -3.76
C SER A 153 -8.03 -16.58 -3.83
N ILE A 154 -7.34 -16.73 -2.71
CA ILE A 154 -5.89 -16.56 -2.61
C ILE A 154 -5.30 -17.65 -1.74
N SER A 155 -4.07 -18.05 -2.08
CA SER A 155 -3.22 -18.88 -1.24
C SER A 155 -1.86 -18.19 -1.10
N TYR A 156 -1.33 -18.14 0.10
CA TYR A 156 -0.03 -17.52 0.39
C TYR A 156 0.61 -18.14 1.63
N LYS A 157 1.92 -17.92 1.76
CA LYS A 157 2.70 -18.32 2.93
C LYS A 157 2.80 -17.19 3.93
N TYR A 158 2.59 -17.50 5.20
CA TYR A 158 2.75 -16.58 6.31
C TYR A 158 3.97 -17.01 7.13
N ALA A 159 4.90 -16.08 7.38
CA ALA A 159 6.07 -16.35 8.20
C ALA A 159 5.69 -16.24 9.69
N LEU A 160 5.97 -17.30 10.46
CA LEU A 160 5.59 -17.37 11.87
C LEU A 160 6.60 -16.68 12.79
N ASN A 161 7.84 -16.57 12.36
CA ASN A 161 8.94 -15.99 13.13
C ASN A 161 10.05 -15.50 12.19
N GLU A 162 11.14 -15.01 12.78
CA GLU A 162 12.34 -14.55 12.05
C GLU A 162 13.11 -15.72 11.40
N GLU A 163 12.87 -16.94 11.87
CA GLU A 163 13.29 -18.16 11.17
C GLU A 163 12.32 -18.43 10.01
N PRO A 164 12.77 -19.07 8.91
CA PRO A 164 11.93 -19.32 7.73
C PRO A 164 10.92 -20.47 7.97
N ARG A 165 10.09 -20.37 9.03
CA ARG A 165 8.96 -21.26 9.29
C ARG A 165 7.69 -20.61 8.75
N TYR A 166 6.99 -21.34 7.91
CA TYR A 166 5.82 -20.83 7.21
C TYR A 166 4.57 -21.67 7.47
N GLU A 167 3.42 -21.01 7.46
CA GLU A 167 2.11 -21.65 7.34
C GLU A 167 1.50 -21.29 5.99
N ASP A 168 0.79 -22.23 5.36
CA ASP A 168 0.01 -21.98 4.16
C ASP A 168 -1.40 -21.55 4.55
N HIS A 169 -1.76 -20.34 4.14
CA HIS A 169 -3.10 -19.77 4.33
C HIS A 169 -3.85 -19.82 3.01
N THR A 170 -5.08 -20.30 3.03
CA THR A 170 -6.00 -20.20 1.89
C THR A 170 -7.33 -19.62 2.33
N ALA A 171 -7.82 -18.67 1.54
CA ALA A 171 -9.11 -18.06 1.72
C ALA A 171 -9.82 -17.89 0.38
N THR A 172 -11.14 -18.02 0.41
CA THR A 172 -11.99 -17.87 -0.77
C THR A 172 -12.93 -16.69 -0.57
N ASN A 173 -13.41 -16.13 -1.68
CA ASN A 173 -14.36 -15.02 -1.68
C ASN A 173 -13.91 -13.75 -0.91
N LEU A 174 -12.60 -13.43 -0.92
CA LEU A 174 -12.10 -12.22 -0.28
C LEU A 174 -12.23 -10.99 -1.18
N GLY A 175 -12.88 -9.95 -0.66
CA GLY A 175 -12.97 -8.63 -1.28
C GLY A 175 -11.77 -7.72 -0.94
N GLY A 176 -11.82 -6.47 -1.39
CA GLY A 176 -10.76 -5.47 -1.17
C GLY A 176 -11.05 -4.39 -0.12
N ARG A 177 -12.15 -4.52 0.63
CA ARG A 177 -12.54 -3.56 1.67
C ARG A 177 -12.11 -4.08 3.04
N TYR A 178 -11.58 -3.19 3.87
CA TYR A 178 -11.30 -3.43 5.28
C TYR A 178 -11.39 -2.11 6.05
N ALA A 179 -11.46 -2.21 7.37
CA ALA A 179 -11.24 -1.08 8.28
C ALA A 179 -10.10 -1.43 9.23
N LEU A 180 -9.26 -0.46 9.58
CA LEU A 180 -8.15 -0.66 10.53
C LEU A 180 -8.64 -1.06 11.93
N THR A 181 -9.91 -0.78 12.25
CA THR A 181 -10.55 -1.12 13.53
C THR A 181 -11.35 -2.43 13.49
N ALA A 182 -11.57 -3.01 12.31
CA ALA A 182 -12.26 -4.29 12.13
C ALA A 182 -11.30 -5.27 11.45
N PHE A 183 -10.40 -5.82 12.27
CA PHE A 183 -9.20 -6.52 11.83
C PHE A 183 -9.26 -8.05 11.96
N THR A 184 -10.37 -8.63 12.42
CA THR A 184 -10.52 -10.10 12.47
C THR A 184 -10.55 -10.67 11.04
N GLY A 185 -9.53 -11.45 10.68
CA GLY A 185 -9.45 -12.11 9.38
C GLY A 185 -10.29 -13.38 9.33
N GLN A 186 -10.49 -13.91 8.12
CA GLN A 186 -11.13 -15.21 7.91
C GLN A 186 -10.23 -16.08 7.04
N ALA A 187 -9.89 -17.28 7.51
CA ALA A 187 -9.21 -18.31 6.73
C ALA A 187 -10.13 -19.54 6.62
N ASN A 188 -10.36 -19.99 5.39
CA ASN A 188 -11.24 -21.15 5.14
C ASN A 188 -10.48 -22.48 5.30
N SER A 189 -9.14 -22.45 5.24
CA SER A 189 -8.29 -23.59 5.58
C SER A 189 -6.89 -23.12 5.98
N LEU A 190 -6.37 -23.71 7.05
CA LEU A 190 -4.98 -23.59 7.48
C LEU A 190 -4.27 -24.91 7.20
N ARG A 191 -3.10 -24.87 6.55
CA ARG A 191 -2.21 -26.04 6.42
C ARG A 191 -0.81 -25.66 6.85
N ASN A 192 -0.29 -26.38 7.84
CA ASN A 192 1.08 -26.19 8.29
C ASN A 192 2.02 -26.94 7.34
N THR A 193 2.79 -26.21 6.53
CA THR A 193 3.90 -26.77 5.76
C THR A 193 5.21 -26.45 6.46
N TYR A 194 5.67 -27.39 7.29
CA TYR A 194 7.04 -27.37 7.76
C TYR A 194 7.97 -27.60 6.56
N SER A 195 8.56 -26.54 6.02
CA SER A 195 9.70 -26.69 5.12
C SER A 195 10.88 -27.12 5.96
N LYS A 196 11.42 -28.32 5.70
CA LYS A 196 12.77 -28.70 6.14
C LYS A 196 13.81 -27.91 5.37
#